data_AF-A0A562QS08-F1
#
_entry.id   AF-A0A562QS08-F1
#
_cell.length_a   1.000
_cell.length_b   1.000
_cell.length_c   1.000
_cell.angle_alpha   90.00
_cell.angle_beta   90.00
_cell.angle_gamma   90.00
#
_symmetry.space_group_name_H-M   'P 1'
#
loop_
_entity.id
_entity.type
_entity.pdbx_description
1 polymer ?
#
loop_
_entity_poly.entity_id
_entity_poly.type
_entity_poly.pdbx_seq_one_letter_code
_entity_poly.pdbx_strand_id
1 'polypeptide(L)'
;MSTRRDRIRDKVMARVEIVEGPLDTPCHLWTGPTSGSKGRGKDYARMSLDGGTMAVHIVMYVLEHGPIPPRKQLDHRCRTRRCVNPDHLEMVTHKENMRRRDKANRFECEAVAAF
;
A
#
# COMPACT_ATOMS: atom_id res chain seq x y z
N MET A 1 28.94 -9.20 2.27
CA MET A 1 28.62 -7.75 2.20
C MET A 1 27.13 -7.62 1.95
N SER A 2 26.39 -6.91 2.82
CA SER A 2 24.95 -6.64 2.61
C SER A 2 24.77 -5.76 1.38
N THR A 3 23.92 -6.17 0.43
CA THR A 3 23.69 -5.40 -0.81
C THR A 3 22.93 -4.10 -0.51
N ARG A 4 22.86 -3.18 -1.48
CA ARG A 4 21.98 -1.99 -1.33
C ARG A 4 20.52 -2.42 -1.08
N ARG A 5 20.08 -3.49 -1.75
CA ARG A 5 18.72 -4.04 -1.62
C ARG A 5 18.45 -4.48 -0.19
N ASP A 6 19.38 -5.21 0.42
CA ASP A 6 19.25 -5.71 1.79
C ASP A 6 19.19 -4.56 2.80
N ARG A 7 20.09 -3.57 2.68
CA ARG A 7 20.07 -2.40 3.59
C ARG A 7 18.76 -1.62 3.55
N ILE A 8 18.14 -1.49 2.37
CA ILE A 8 16.84 -0.80 2.26
C ILE A 8 15.73 -1.67 2.86
N ARG A 9 15.75 -2.99 2.60
CA ARG A 9 14.81 -3.94 3.22
C ARG A 9 14.89 -3.86 4.75
N ASP A 10 16.10 -3.93 5.32
CA ASP A 10 16.31 -3.86 6.77
C ASP A 10 15.78 -2.54 7.35
N LYS A 11 16.02 -1.41 6.65
CA LYS A 11 15.50 -0.11 7.06
C LYS A 11 13.96 -0.06 7.10
N VAL A 12 13.30 -0.77 6.17
CA VAL A 12 11.85 -0.88 6.17
C VAL A 12 11.39 -1.78 7.30
N MET A 13 11.94 -3.00 7.39
CA MET A 13 11.53 -4.00 8.37
C MET A 13 11.76 -3.55 9.82
N ALA A 14 12.74 -2.69 10.07
CA ALA A 14 12.95 -2.07 11.39
C ALA A 14 11.77 -1.19 11.89
N ARG A 15 10.80 -0.87 11.03
CA ARG A 15 9.58 -0.10 11.36
C ARG A 15 8.31 -0.83 10.93
N VAL A 16 8.38 -2.16 10.92
CA VAL A 16 7.24 -3.02 10.61
C VAL A 16 6.81 -3.78 11.85
N GLU A 17 5.52 -3.73 12.11
CA GLU A 17 4.84 -4.62 13.04
C GLU A 17 4.08 -5.67 12.24
N ILE A 18 4.29 -6.95 12.55
CA ILE A 18 3.57 -8.05 11.90
C ILE A 18 2.28 -8.27 12.66
N VAL A 19 1.15 -8.12 11.98
CA VAL A 19 -0.19 -8.30 12.56
C VAL A 19 -1.02 -9.23 11.70
N GLU A 20 -1.99 -9.89 12.33
CA GLU A 20 -2.99 -10.65 11.58
C GLU A 20 -3.79 -9.73 10.64
N GLY A 21 -4.02 -10.21 9.42
CA GLY A 21 -4.66 -9.46 8.35
C GLY A 21 -5.82 -10.23 7.73
N PRO A 22 -6.55 -9.63 6.78
CA PRO A 22 -7.70 -10.25 6.13
C PRO A 22 -7.32 -11.30 5.06
N LEU A 23 -6.02 -11.57 4.87
CA LEU A 23 -5.49 -12.55 3.91
C LEU A 23 -4.79 -13.68 4.67
N ASP A 24 -4.46 -14.77 3.96
CA ASP A 24 -3.83 -15.96 4.54
C ASP A 24 -2.43 -15.70 5.14
N THR A 25 -1.79 -14.58 4.78
CA THR A 25 -0.50 -14.16 5.32
C THR A 25 -0.65 -12.85 6.11
N PRO A 26 0.14 -12.64 7.17
CA PRO A 26 0.00 -11.47 8.03
C PRO A 26 0.35 -10.17 7.30
N CYS A 27 -0.26 -9.08 7.75
CA CYS A 27 0.05 -7.74 7.30
C CYS A 27 1.37 -7.26 7.93
N HIS A 28 2.20 -6.61 7.13
CA HIS A 28 3.38 -5.90 7.61
C HIS A 28 3.01 -4.43 7.79
N LEU A 29 2.56 -4.03 8.98
CA LEU A 29 2.13 -2.66 9.24
C LEU A 29 3.31 -1.73 9.46
N TRP A 30 3.37 -0.68 8.65
CA TRP A 30 4.31 0.41 8.82
C TRP A 30 3.98 1.27 10.04
N THR A 31 4.93 1.39 10.97
CA THR A 31 4.84 2.21 12.18
C THR A 31 5.50 3.58 12.05
N GLY A 32 6.11 3.87 10.89
CA GLY A 32 6.77 5.14 10.61
C GLY A 32 5.85 6.24 10.04
N PRO A 33 6.44 7.29 9.45
CA PRO A 33 5.69 8.40 8.87
C PRO A 33 4.72 7.95 7.77
N THR A 34 3.59 8.65 7.67
CA THR A 34 2.59 8.46 6.60
C THR A 34 2.39 9.74 5.82
N SER A 35 1.57 9.70 4.77
CA SER A 35 1.12 10.88 4.01
C SER A 35 0.16 11.81 4.77
N GLY A 36 0.08 11.69 6.09
CA GLY A 36 -0.84 12.44 6.95
C GLY A 36 -2.23 11.83 7.02
N SER A 37 -3.13 12.46 7.78
CA SER A 37 -4.49 11.96 8.11
C SER A 37 -5.62 12.64 7.31
N LYS A 38 -5.29 13.56 6.40
CA LYS A 38 -6.26 14.37 5.64
C LYS A 38 -6.08 14.20 4.13
N GLY A 39 -7.17 14.35 3.39
CA GLY A 39 -7.18 14.27 1.92
C GLY A 39 -7.33 12.85 1.36
N ARG A 40 -7.44 12.76 0.02
CA ARG A 40 -7.66 11.49 -0.71
C ARG A 40 -6.50 10.51 -0.63
N GLY A 41 -5.29 11.01 -0.41
CA GLY A 41 -4.05 10.23 -0.32
C GLY A 41 -3.54 10.04 1.11
N LYS A 42 -4.40 10.09 2.13
CA LYS A 42 -4.02 9.93 3.54
C LYS A 42 -3.61 8.49 3.89
N ASP A 43 -2.90 8.36 5.00
CA ASP A 43 -2.53 7.09 5.66
C ASP A 43 -1.68 6.12 4.83
N TYR A 44 -1.09 6.58 3.72
CA TYR A 44 -0.11 5.76 2.99
C TYR A 44 1.24 5.80 3.68
N ALA A 45 1.89 4.65 3.82
CA ALA A 45 3.23 4.54 4.39
C ALA A 45 4.25 5.34 3.54
N ARG A 46 5.04 6.20 4.20
CA ARG A 46 6.09 7.03 3.57
C ARG A 46 7.42 6.87 4.29
N MET A 47 8.51 6.95 3.54
CA MET A 47 9.87 6.98 4.08
C MET A 47 10.75 7.93 3.29
N SER A 48 11.78 8.47 3.95
CA SER A 48 12.88 9.13 3.26
C SER A 48 13.92 8.12 2.81
N LEU A 49 14.26 8.13 1.52
CA LEU A 49 15.27 7.31 0.89
C LEU A 49 16.08 8.18 -0.07
N ASP A 50 17.39 8.29 0.16
CA ASP A 50 18.33 9.09 -0.64
C ASP A 50 17.88 10.55 -0.86
N GLY A 51 17.29 11.18 0.16
CA GLY A 51 16.78 12.55 0.09
C GLY A 51 15.39 12.69 -0.56
N GLY A 52 14.83 11.61 -1.11
CA GLY A 52 13.47 11.59 -1.68
C GLY A 52 12.43 10.97 -0.73
N THR A 53 11.19 11.45 -0.79
CA THR A 53 10.07 10.82 -0.06
C THR A 53 9.40 9.75 -0.94
N MET A 54 9.55 8.49 -0.53
CA MET A 54 9.06 7.32 -1.26
C MET A 54 7.87 6.67 -0.55
N ALA A 55 7.01 5.98 -1.31
CA ALA A 55 5.93 5.16 -0.77
C ALA A 55 6.49 3.79 -0.41
N VAL A 56 6.36 3.38 0.85
CA VAL A 56 7.11 2.23 1.37
C VAL A 56 6.67 0.92 0.72
N HIS A 57 5.36 0.76 0.45
CA HIS A 57 4.85 -0.43 -0.24
C HIS A 57 5.40 -0.56 -1.68
N ILE A 58 5.62 0.56 -2.39
CA ILE A 58 6.25 0.55 -3.73
C ILE A 58 7.71 0.12 -3.61
N VAL A 59 8.43 0.66 -2.62
CA VAL A 59 9.83 0.29 -2.36
C VAL A 59 9.93 -1.21 -2.10
N MET A 60 9.13 -1.75 -1.18
CA MET A 60 9.14 -3.20 -0.88
C MET A 60 8.78 -4.05 -2.09
N TYR A 61 7.76 -3.66 -2.86
CA TYR A 61 7.41 -4.38 -4.08
C TYR A 61 8.56 -4.43 -5.09
N VAL A 62 9.21 -3.29 -5.34
CA VAL A 62 10.33 -3.23 -6.30
C VAL A 62 11.56 -3.99 -5.79
N LEU A 63 11.79 -3.98 -4.48
CA LEU A 63 12.83 -4.77 -3.81
C LEU A 63 12.50 -6.26 -3.71
N GLU A 64 11.35 -6.75 -4.16
CA GLU A 64 11.05 -8.19 -4.16
C GLU A 64 10.76 -8.68 -5.58
N HIS A 65 9.84 -8.02 -6.28
CA HIS A 65 9.38 -8.43 -7.61
C HIS A 65 9.99 -7.64 -8.77
N GLY A 66 10.71 -6.54 -8.49
CA GLY A 66 11.34 -5.71 -9.50
C GLY A 66 10.47 -4.54 -10.01
N PRO A 67 10.88 -3.89 -11.11
CA PRO A 67 10.31 -2.63 -11.56
C PRO A 67 8.85 -2.77 -11.97
N ILE A 68 8.06 -1.74 -11.65
CA ILE A 68 6.64 -1.66 -12.04
C ILE A 68 6.57 -1.14 -13.49
N PRO A 69 5.94 -1.87 -14.43
CA PRO A 69 5.79 -1.42 -15.79
C PRO A 69 5.01 -0.10 -15.89
N PRO A 70 5.23 0.70 -16.96
CA PRO A 70 4.44 1.89 -17.21
C PRO A 70 2.94 1.61 -17.20
N ARG A 71 2.14 2.58 -16.74
CA ARG A 71 0.66 2.51 -16.68
C ARG A 71 0.09 1.41 -15.77
N LYS A 72 0.91 0.77 -14.94
CA LYS A 72 0.47 -0.10 -13.85
C LYS A 72 0.50 0.64 -12.51
N GLN A 73 -0.38 0.22 -11.61
CA GLN A 73 -0.48 0.72 -10.24
C GLN A 73 -0.53 -0.48 -9.29
N LEU A 74 -0.08 -0.27 -8.06
CA LEU A 74 -0.21 -1.29 -7.00
C LEU A 74 -1.48 -1.02 -6.20
N ASP A 75 -2.34 -2.04 -6.08
CA ASP A 75 -3.52 -2.04 -5.21
C ASP A 75 -3.29 -2.99 -4.03
N HIS A 76 -3.74 -2.58 -2.84
CA HIS A 76 -3.67 -3.40 -1.63
C HIS A 76 -4.82 -4.40 -1.62
N ARG A 77 -4.49 -5.69 -1.78
CA ARG A 77 -5.48 -6.78 -1.65
C ARG A 77 -6.06 -6.83 -0.23
N CYS A 78 -5.23 -6.55 0.78
CA CYS A 78 -5.63 -6.48 2.19
C CYS A 78 -6.40 -5.20 2.57
N ARG A 79 -6.58 -4.23 1.66
CA ARG A 79 -7.22 -2.92 1.91
C ARG A 79 -6.60 -2.06 3.03
N THR A 80 -5.45 -2.44 3.55
CA THR A 80 -4.73 -1.70 4.59
C THR A 80 -3.65 -0.80 3.99
N ARG A 81 -3.89 0.51 3.96
CA ARG A 81 -2.98 1.51 3.34
C ARG A 81 -1.56 1.55 3.93
N ARG A 82 -1.40 1.14 5.19
CA ARG A 82 -0.12 1.06 5.90
C ARG A 82 0.58 -0.28 5.76
N CYS A 83 -0.04 -1.27 5.10
CA CYS A 83 0.61 -2.55 4.85
C CYS A 83 1.71 -2.38 3.80
N VAL A 84 2.89 -2.92 4.08
CA VAL A 84 4.06 -2.91 3.20
C VAL A 84 4.52 -4.30 2.79
N ASN A 85 3.72 -5.33 3.07
CA ASN A 85 3.98 -6.69 2.63
C ASN A 85 3.89 -6.74 1.09
N PRO A 86 4.97 -7.08 0.37
CA PRO A 86 4.97 -7.09 -1.10
C PRO A 86 3.96 -8.08 -1.66
N ASP A 87 3.72 -9.22 -0.99
CA ASP A 87 2.75 -10.23 -1.40
C ASP A 87 1.30 -9.77 -1.26
N HIS A 88 1.05 -8.70 -0.51
CA HIS A 88 -0.29 -8.12 -0.34
C HIS A 88 -0.65 -7.12 -1.45
N LEU A 89 0.27 -6.85 -2.38
CA LEU A 89 0.11 -5.90 -3.46
C LEU A 89 -0.17 -6.61 -4.78
N GLU A 90 -1.04 -6.02 -5.59
CA GLU A 90 -1.39 -6.51 -6.91
C GLU A 90 -1.15 -5.43 -7.95
N MET A 91 -0.46 -5.76 -9.04
CA MET A 91 -0.31 -4.86 -10.18
C MET A 91 -1.60 -4.79 -10.99
N VAL A 92 -2.32 -3.68 -10.86
CA VAL A 92 -3.58 -3.43 -11.57
C VAL A 92 -3.41 -2.31 -12.61
N THR A 93 -4.38 -2.21 -13.52
CA THR A 93 -4.50 -1.03 -14.38
C THR A 93 -5.15 0.11 -13.62
N HIS A 94 -4.95 1.35 -14.06
CA HIS A 94 -5.66 2.50 -13.50
C HIS A 94 -7.19 2.32 -13.54
N LYS A 95 -7.73 1.81 -14.66
CA LYS A 95 -9.17 1.54 -14.81
C LYS A 95 -9.69 0.58 -13.74
N GLU A 96 -8.95 -0.51 -13.50
CA GLU A 96 -9.33 -1.50 -12.48
C GLU A 96 -9.21 -0.93 -11.06
N ASN A 97 -8.15 -0.16 -10.77
CA ASN A 97 -8.01 0.51 -9.48
C ASN A 97 -9.19 1.47 -9.19
N MET A 98 -9.61 2.25 -10.20
CA MET A 98 -10.78 3.12 -10.08
C MET A 98 -12.07 2.32 -9.84
N ARG A 99 -12.29 1.25 -10.61
CA ARG A 99 -13.46 0.37 -10.41
C ARG A 99 -13.51 -0.19 -8.99
N ARG A 100 -12.37 -0.65 -8.45
CA ARG A 100 -12.27 -1.20 -7.09
C ARG A 100 -12.51 -0.14 -6.03
N ARG A 101 -11.95 1.06 -6.20
CA ARG A 101 -12.19 2.20 -5.32
C ARG A 101 -13.67 2.59 -5.29
N ASP A 102 -14.30 2.67 -6.45
CA ASP A 102 -15.71 3.07 -6.54
C ASP A 102 -16.62 1.99 -5.94
N LYS A 103 -16.27 0.69 -6.07
CA LYS A 103 -16.95 -0.39 -5.35
C LYS A 103 -16.81 -0.26 -3.83
N ALA A 104 -15.64 0.13 -3.33
CA ALA A 104 -15.40 0.32 -1.89
C ALA A 104 -16.07 1.58 -1.32
N ASN A 105 -16.28 2.61 -2.16
CA ASN A 105 -16.92 3.86 -1.80
C ASN A 105 -18.43 3.88 -2.07
N ARG A 106 -19.03 2.77 -2.51
CA ARG A 106 -20.49 2.72 -2.67
C ARG A 106 -21.15 2.87 -1.30
N PHE A 107 -21.67 4.07 -1.05
CA PHE A 107 -22.67 4.32 -0.04
C PHE A 107 -23.97 3.61 -0.49
N GLU A 108 -24.61 2.86 0.41
CA GLU A 108 -25.99 2.45 0.17
C GLU A 108 -26.85 3.72 0.13
N CYS A 109 -27.47 3.98 -1.01
CA CYS A 109 -28.57 4.93 -1.08
C CYS A 109 -29.79 4.15 -0.60
N GLU A 110 -30.16 4.28 0.68
CA GLU A 110 -31.48 3.84 1.11
C GLU A 110 -32.50 4.58 0.23
N ALA A 111 -33.23 3.82 -0.58
CA ALA A 111 -34.28 4.37 -1.42
C ALA A 111 -35.24 5.13 -0.51
N VAL A 112 -35.30 6.46 -0.65
CA VAL A 112 -36.32 7.27 0.01
C VAL A 112 -37.64 6.77 -0.55
N ALA A 113 -38.37 5.97 0.24
CA ALA A 113 -39.70 5.51 -0.14
C ALA A 113 -40.54 6.76 -0.43
N ALA A 114 -40.99 6.87 -1.67
CA ALA A 114 -41.83 7.96 -2.12
C ALA A 114 -43.10 7.99 -1.25
N PHE A 115 -43.37 9.16 -0.64
CA PHE A 115 -44.66 9.49 -0.03
C PHE A 115 -45.70 9.79 -1.12
#